data_AF-A0A5R8Z7A5-F1
#
_entry.id   AF-A0A5R8Z7A5-F1
#
_cell.length_a   1.000
_cell.length_b   1.000
_cell.length_c   1.000
_cell.angle_alpha   90.00
_cell.angle_beta   90.00
_cell.angle_gamma   90.00
#
_symmetry.space_group_name_H-M   'P 1'
#
loop_
_entity.id
_entity.type
_entity.pdbx_description
1 polymer ?
#
loop_
_entity_poly.entity_id
_entity_poly.type
_entity_poly.pdbx_seq_one_letter_code
_entity_poly.pdbx_strand_id
1 'polypeptide(L)'
;MTERLVYWRFYFDGIRESGQAFLFGHAQAPSRGAYPSGHNYYLDFVYNFGFIALLPLLGLALFTSYQVLKNFSRVFADPHLLAVAGVVVFLLLIDNSFKVGMRQPYPGIVSFFLWGVLLAGLARCRDRHKTPGGQLEYP
;
A
#
# COMPACT_ATOMS: atom_id res chain seq x y z
N MET A 1 -15.70 16.64 12.43
CA MET A 1 -14.38 16.63 11.75
C MET A 1 -13.22 16.82 12.73
N THR A 2 -13.40 17.58 13.81
CA THR A 2 -12.37 17.91 14.82
C THR A 2 -11.83 16.71 15.61
N GLU A 3 -12.65 15.70 15.91
CA GLU A 3 -12.21 14.51 16.68
C GLU A 3 -11.15 13.66 15.96
N ARG A 4 -11.20 13.57 14.62
CA ARG A 4 -10.23 12.77 13.85
C ARG A 4 -8.81 13.34 13.90
N LEU A 5 -8.70 14.67 13.91
CA LEU A 5 -7.42 15.37 14.06
C LEU A 5 -6.83 15.17 15.46
N VAL A 6 -7.67 15.12 16.49
CA VAL A 6 -7.24 14.82 17.87
C VAL A 6 -6.71 13.40 17.96
N TYR A 7 -7.37 12.43 17.30
CA TYR A 7 -6.90 11.04 17.24
C TYR A 7 -5.58 10.90 16.50
N TRP A 8 -5.43 11.55 15.35
CA TRP A 8 -4.17 11.57 14.61
C TRP A 8 -3.01 12.14 15.43
N ARG A 9 -3.27 13.23 16.17
CA ARG A 9 -2.28 13.84 17.04
C ARG A 9 -1.87 12.92 18.19
N PHE A 10 -2.82 12.26 18.84
CA PHE A 10 -2.53 11.27 19.90
C PHE A 10 -1.65 10.10 19.42
N TYR A 11 -2.00 9.50 18.27
CA TYR A 11 -1.21 8.40 17.70
C TYR A 11 0.19 8.87 17.24
N PHE A 12 0.28 10.07 16.68
CA PHE A 12 1.54 10.65 16.23
C PHE A 12 2.46 11.03 17.40
N ASP A 13 1.90 11.58 18.47
CA ASP A 13 2.63 11.94 19.69
C ASP A 13 3.12 10.66 20.41
N GLY A 14 2.28 9.61 20.51
CA GLY A 14 2.68 8.31 21.06
C GLY A 14 3.74 7.57 20.24
N ILE A 15 3.75 7.74 18.91
CA ILE A 15 4.83 7.25 18.04
C ILE A 15 6.16 7.98 18.34
N ARG A 16 6.11 9.25 18.75
CA ARG A 16 7.29 10.06 19.06
C ARG A 16 7.79 9.95 20.50
N GLU A 17 7.02 9.35 21.40
CA GLU A 17 7.42 9.19 22.82
C GLU A 17 8.68 8.31 23.00
N SER A 18 8.90 7.34 22.11
CA SER A 18 10.06 6.44 22.19
C SER A 18 10.40 5.85 20.82
N GLY A 19 11.68 5.94 20.43
CA GLY A 19 12.17 5.29 19.20
C GLY A 19 11.97 3.76 19.21
N GLN A 20 11.95 3.13 20.39
CA GLN A 20 11.64 1.71 20.54
C GLN A 20 10.15 1.43 20.26
N ALA A 21 9.26 2.29 20.74
CA ALA A 21 7.82 2.19 20.49
C ALA A 21 7.47 2.47 19.01
N PHE A 22 8.20 3.38 18.35
CA PHE A 22 8.08 3.56 16.90
C PHE A 22 8.51 2.32 16.11
N LEU A 23 9.64 1.71 16.47
CA LEU A 23 10.21 0.60 15.71
C LEU A 23 9.46 -0.73 15.93
N PHE A 24 9.08 -1.02 17.18
CA PHE A 24 8.50 -2.32 17.59
C PHE A 24 7.02 -2.25 17.96
N GLY A 25 6.42 -1.05 18.01
CA GLY A 25 5.03 -0.86 18.40
C GLY A 25 4.84 -0.87 19.92
N HIS A 26 3.60 -0.64 20.35
CA HIS A 26 3.21 -0.69 21.75
C HIS A 26 2.63 -2.06 22.11
N ALA A 27 3.10 -2.64 23.22
CA ALA A 27 2.62 -3.93 23.71
C ALA A 27 1.16 -3.90 24.23
N GLN A 28 0.64 -2.72 24.58
CA GLN A 28 -0.74 -2.52 25.00
C GLN A 28 -1.49 -1.69 23.97
N ALA A 29 -2.56 -2.25 23.40
CA ALA A 29 -3.48 -1.48 22.57
C ALA A 29 -4.20 -0.41 23.41
N PRO A 30 -4.52 0.77 22.85
CA PRO A 30 -5.24 1.81 23.59
C PRO A 30 -6.63 1.28 23.99
N SER A 31 -7.15 1.75 25.12
CA SER A 31 -8.49 1.36 25.56
C SER A 31 -9.53 1.79 24.50
N ARG A 32 -10.19 0.80 23.89
CA ARG A 32 -11.13 0.99 22.76
C ARG A 32 -12.36 1.85 23.10
N GLY A 33 -12.57 2.16 24.39
CA GLY A 33 -13.63 3.03 24.87
C GLY A 33 -13.35 4.54 24.72
N ALA A 34 -12.08 4.94 24.53
CA ALA A 34 -11.71 6.36 24.38
C ALA A 34 -11.28 6.70 22.93
N TYR A 35 -10.68 5.76 22.20
CA TYR A 35 -10.15 5.97 20.85
C TYR A 35 -10.36 4.71 19.97
N PRO A 36 -11.52 4.54 19.33
CA PRO A 36 -11.91 3.25 18.74
C PRO A 36 -11.10 2.87 17.49
N SER A 37 -10.53 3.83 16.77
CA SER A 37 -9.62 3.63 15.62
C SER A 37 -9.02 4.97 15.19
N GLY A 38 -7.74 4.98 14.80
CA GLY A 38 -7.13 6.14 14.14
C GLY A 38 -7.78 6.53 12.79
N HIS A 39 -8.73 5.72 12.30
CA HIS A 39 -9.37 5.84 10.98
C HIS A 39 -8.37 5.84 9.81
N ASN A 40 -7.12 5.47 10.08
CA ASN A 40 -6.02 5.40 9.15
C ASN A 40 -5.29 4.08 9.44
N TYR A 41 -5.30 3.17 8.47
CA TYR A 41 -4.67 1.85 8.57
C TYR A 41 -3.20 1.95 8.93
N TYR A 42 -2.46 2.90 8.35
CA TYR A 42 -1.01 3.01 8.55
C TYR A 42 -0.65 3.45 9.97
N LEU A 43 -1.39 4.41 10.52
CA LEU A 43 -1.20 4.86 11.90
C LEU A 43 -1.55 3.76 12.91
N ASP A 44 -2.68 3.07 12.70
CA ASP A 44 -3.08 1.93 13.53
C ASP A 44 -2.04 0.80 13.44
N PHE A 45 -1.54 0.52 12.24
CA PHE A 45 -0.57 -0.54 12.02
C PHE A 45 0.78 -0.25 12.69
N VAL A 46 1.33 0.95 12.51
CA VAL A 46 2.60 1.35 13.15
C VAL A 46 2.47 1.39 14.66
N TYR A 47 1.35 1.86 15.20
CA TYR A 47 1.16 1.92 16.65
C TYR A 47 1.14 0.51 17.28
N ASN A 48 0.45 -0.45 16.66
CA ASN A 48 0.30 -1.80 17.23
C ASN A 48 1.48 -2.73 16.91
N PHE A 49 2.09 -2.62 15.73
CA PHE A 49 3.12 -3.58 15.26
C PHE A 49 4.49 -2.96 15.01
N GLY A 50 4.61 -1.63 15.13
CA GLY A 50 5.83 -0.90 14.85
C GLY A 50 6.05 -0.62 13.36
N PHE A 51 6.96 0.30 13.09
CA PHE A 51 7.33 0.72 11.75
C PHE A 51 8.06 -0.38 10.97
N ILE A 52 8.81 -1.26 11.66
CA ILE A 52 9.53 -2.36 11.01
C ILE A 52 8.55 -3.29 10.29
N ALA A 53 7.40 -3.59 10.92
CA ALA A 53 6.36 -4.41 10.32
C ALA A 53 5.75 -3.77 9.06
N LEU A 54 5.83 -2.44 8.92
CA LEU A 54 5.30 -1.70 7.77
C LEU A 54 6.26 -1.76 6.56
N LEU A 55 7.54 -2.06 6.78
CA LEU A 55 8.56 -2.06 5.73
C LEU A 55 8.24 -2.97 4.53
N PRO A 56 7.75 -4.22 4.70
CA PRO A 56 7.40 -5.06 3.55
C PRO A 56 6.31 -4.43 2.68
N LEU A 57 5.31 -3.80 3.31
CA LEU A 57 4.22 -3.13 2.60
C LEU A 57 4.74 -1.89 1.84
N LEU A 58 5.59 -1.08 2.48
CA LEU A 58 6.24 0.07 1.84
C LEU A 58 7.15 -0.37 0.70
N GLY A 59 7.94 -1.43 0.88
CA GLY A 59 8.79 -2.00 -0.15
C GLY A 59 7.98 -2.43 -1.38
N LEU A 60 6.85 -3.12 -1.16
CA LEU A 60 5.95 -3.51 -2.25
C LEU A 60 5.32 -2.30 -2.94
N ALA A 61 4.89 -1.29 -2.19
CA ALA A 61 4.34 -0.04 -2.72
C ALA A 61 5.35 0.70 -3.58
N LEU A 62 6.56 0.93 -3.06
CA LEU A 62 7.64 1.60 -3.78
C LEU A 62 8.05 0.83 -5.03
N PHE A 63 8.19 -0.50 -4.94
CA PHE A 63 8.50 -1.33 -6.09
C PHE A 63 7.43 -1.25 -7.18
N THR A 64 6.16 -1.29 -6.79
CA THR A 64 5.03 -1.19 -7.72
C THR A 64 5.00 0.19 -8.38
N SER A 65 5.10 1.26 -7.59
CA SER A 65 5.15 2.64 -8.09
C SER A 65 6.32 2.85 -9.06
N TYR A 66 7.51 2.35 -8.71
CA TYR A 66 8.68 2.39 -9.60
C TYR A 66 8.41 1.69 -10.93
N GLN A 67 7.79 0.51 -10.90
CA GLN A 67 7.46 -0.25 -12.11
C GLN A 67 6.40 0.44 -12.98
N VAL A 68 5.40 1.09 -12.36
CA VAL A 68 4.40 1.91 -13.07
C VAL A 68 5.07 3.11 -13.72
N LEU A 69 5.88 3.87 -13.00
CA LEU A 69 6.56 5.06 -13.50
C LEU A 69 7.55 4.72 -14.63
N LYS A 70 8.32 3.65 -14.47
CA LYS A 70 9.26 3.17 -15.49
C LYS A 70 8.55 2.76 -16.79
N ASN A 71 7.33 2.24 -16.68
CA ASN A 71 6.53 1.80 -17.83
C ASN A 71 5.36 2.75 -18.12
N PHE A 72 5.43 4.00 -17.68
CA PHE A 72 4.29 4.92 -17.66
C PHE A 72 3.62 5.06 -19.04
N SER A 73 4.40 5.23 -20.11
CA SER A 73 3.87 5.32 -21.47
C SER A 73 3.07 4.08 -21.90
N ARG A 74 3.45 2.89 -21.43
CA ARG A 74 2.75 1.63 -21.74
C ARG A 74 1.52 1.45 -20.86
N VAL A 75 1.63 1.80 -19.58
CA VAL A 75 0.49 1.79 -18.64
C VAL A 75 -0.59 2.76 -19.12
N PHE A 76 -0.20 3.95 -19.61
CA PHE A 76 -1.13 4.94 -20.11
C PHE A 76 -1.78 4.53 -21.45
N ALA A 77 -1.06 3.77 -22.29
CA ALA A 77 -1.59 3.25 -23.56
C ALA A 77 -2.54 2.04 -23.39
N ASP A 78 -2.51 1.36 -22.24
CA ASP A 78 -3.39 0.23 -21.93
C ASP A 78 -4.44 0.65 -20.88
N PRO A 79 -5.69 0.91 -21.29
CA PRO A 79 -6.76 1.36 -20.39
C PRO A 79 -7.02 0.40 -19.22
N HIS A 80 -6.82 -0.90 -19.41
CA HIS A 80 -7.03 -1.89 -18.35
C HIS A 80 -5.93 -1.79 -17.29
N LEU A 81 -4.66 -1.68 -17.70
CA LEU A 81 -3.56 -1.49 -16.75
C LEU A 81 -3.66 -0.15 -16.02
N LEU A 82 -4.05 0.92 -16.73
CA LEU A 82 -4.28 2.22 -16.12
C LEU A 82 -5.39 2.18 -15.07
N ALA A 83 -6.52 1.52 -15.38
CA ALA A 83 -7.63 1.36 -14.45
C ALA A 83 -7.22 0.59 -13.19
N VAL A 84 -6.56 -0.56 -13.34
CA VAL A 84 -6.10 -1.36 -12.19
C VAL A 84 -5.06 -0.57 -11.37
N ALA A 85 -4.13 0.14 -12.02
CA ALA A 85 -3.17 1.01 -11.33
C ALA A 85 -3.86 2.10 -10.51
N GLY A 86 -4.84 2.79 -11.11
CA GLY A 86 -5.64 3.82 -10.43
C GLY A 86 -6.41 3.26 -9.23
N VAL A 87 -7.04 2.09 -9.38
CA VAL A 87 -7.77 1.44 -8.28
C VAL A 87 -6.84 1.04 -7.14
N VAL A 88 -5.67 0.47 -7.43
CA VAL A 88 -4.68 0.11 -6.40
C VAL A 88 -4.17 1.35 -5.67
N VAL A 89 -3.87 2.44 -6.39
CA VAL A 89 -3.47 3.71 -5.77
C VAL A 89 -4.58 4.28 -4.89
N PHE A 90 -5.82 4.25 -5.37
CA PHE A 90 -6.99 4.67 -4.60
C PHE A 90 -7.15 3.84 -3.31
N LEU A 91 -7.08 2.51 -3.41
CA LEU A 91 -7.22 1.63 -2.25
C LEU A 91 -6.10 1.89 -1.23
N LEU A 92 -4.85 1.96 -1.67
CA LEU A 92 -3.72 2.17 -0.77
C LEU A 92 -3.71 3.57 -0.14
N LEU A 93 -3.85 4.62 -0.94
CA LEU A 93 -3.66 5.99 -0.43
C LEU A 93 -4.92 6.63 0.13
N ILE A 94 -6.09 6.32 -0.44
CA ILE A 94 -7.34 6.98 -0.06
C ILE A 94 -8.12 6.06 0.87
N ASP A 95 -8.51 4.87 0.43
CA ASP A 95 -9.36 3.99 1.25
C ASP A 95 -8.68 3.64 2.57
N ASN A 96 -7.40 3.23 2.56
CA ASN A 96 -6.66 2.89 3.78
C ASN A 96 -6.23 4.10 4.63
N SER A 97 -6.32 5.33 4.12
CA SER A 97 -6.09 6.55 4.93
C SER A 97 -7.34 7.02 5.67
N PHE A 98 -8.54 6.66 5.18
CA PHE A 98 -9.83 7.04 5.78
C PHE A 98 -10.58 5.87 6.44
N LYS A 99 -10.18 4.63 6.14
CA LYS A 99 -10.73 3.39 6.66
C LYS A 99 -9.62 2.41 6.96
N VAL A 100 -9.96 1.36 7.70
CA VAL A 100 -9.06 0.27 8.06
C VAL A 100 -9.28 -0.94 7.13
N GLY A 101 -9.37 -0.67 5.82
CA GLY A 101 -9.79 -1.65 4.81
C GLY A 101 -8.90 -2.90 4.78
N MET A 102 -7.58 -2.72 4.74
CA MET A 102 -6.61 -3.83 4.76
C MET A 102 -6.56 -4.62 6.08
N ARG A 103 -7.14 -4.11 7.17
CA ARG A 103 -7.26 -4.85 8.43
C ARG A 103 -8.42 -5.84 8.41
N GLN A 104 -9.42 -5.59 7.57
CA GLN A 104 -10.55 -6.48 7.41
C GLN A 104 -10.22 -7.57 6.38
N PRO A 105 -10.63 -8.82 6.60
CA PRO A 105 -10.25 -9.94 5.74
C PRO A 105 -10.74 -9.75 4.30
N TYR A 106 -12.01 -9.37 4.09
CA TYR A 106 -12.56 -9.24 2.74
C TYR A 106 -11.98 -8.07 1.93
N PRO A 107 -11.97 -6.82 2.43
CA PRO A 107 -11.39 -5.71 1.67
C PRO A 107 -9.87 -5.84 1.53
N GLY A 108 -9.19 -6.45 2.51
CA GLY A 108 -7.76 -6.76 2.43
C GLY A 108 -7.44 -7.74 1.30
N ILE A 109 -8.14 -8.88 1.21
CA ILE A 109 -7.95 -9.85 0.13
C ILE A 109 -8.17 -9.21 -1.24
N VAL A 110 -9.24 -8.44 -1.41
CA VAL A 110 -9.53 -7.74 -2.67
C VAL A 110 -8.42 -6.75 -3.03
N SER A 111 -7.91 -6.00 -2.06
CA SER A 111 -6.83 -5.04 -2.27
C SER A 111 -5.55 -5.73 -2.76
N PHE A 112 -5.11 -6.79 -2.08
CA PHE A 112 -3.92 -7.55 -2.49
C PHE A 112 -4.12 -8.32 -3.80
N PHE A 113 -5.33 -8.80 -4.08
CA PHE A 113 -5.67 -9.43 -5.35
C PHE A 113 -5.50 -8.46 -6.52
N LEU A 114 -6.12 -7.27 -6.44
CA LEU A 114 -6.00 -6.25 -7.49
C LEU A 114 -4.57 -5.74 -7.64
N TRP A 115 -3.83 -5.66 -6.53
CA TRP A 115 -2.41 -5.34 -6.55
C TRP A 115 -1.58 -6.43 -7.25
N GLY A 116 -1.89 -7.70 -7.01
CA GLY A 116 -1.29 -8.83 -7.73
C GLY A 116 -1.57 -8.79 -9.24
N VAL A 117 -2.81 -8.46 -9.63
CA VAL A 117 -3.19 -8.28 -11.05
C VAL A 117 -2.37 -7.16 -11.69
N LEU A 118 -2.18 -6.03 -11.00
CA LEU A 118 -1.33 -4.93 -11.47
C LEU A 118 0.12 -5.39 -11.68
N LEU A 119 0.70 -6.07 -10.69
CA LEU A 119 2.07 -6.56 -10.76
C LEU A 119 2.28 -7.57 -11.88
N ALA A 120 1.33 -8.50 -12.08
CA ALA A 120 1.36 -9.44 -13.20
C ALA A 120 1.28 -8.72 -14.56
N GLY A 121 0.45 -7.68 -14.66
CA GLY A 121 0.37 -6.81 -15.83
C GLY A 121 1.70 -6.10 -16.13
N LEU A 122 2.30 -5.49 -15.11
CA LEU A 122 3.59 -4.79 -15.22
C LEU A 122 4.74 -5.76 -15.54
N ALA A 123 4.70 -6.99 -15.04
CA ALA A 123 5.69 -8.02 -15.36
C ALA A 123 5.66 -8.37 -16.86
N ARG A 124 4.47 -8.53 -17.44
CA ARG A 124 4.31 -8.76 -18.90
C ARG A 124 4.85 -7.58 -19.72
N CYS A 125 4.65 -6.35 -19.26
CA CYS A 125 5.26 -5.17 -19.90
C CYS A 125 6.79 -5.21 -19.86
N ARG A 126 7.38 -5.69 -18.75
CA ARG A 126 8.83 -5.82 -18.60
C ARG A 126 9.41 -6.88 -19.53
N ASP A 127 8.77 -8.05 -19.63
CA ASP A 127 9.30 -9.17 -20.42
C ASP A 127 9.27 -8.88 -21.92
N ARG A 128 8.27 -8.14 -22.43
CA ARG A 128 8.26 -7.63 -23.82
C ARG A 128 9.37 -6.63 -24.14
N HIS A 129 10.02 -6.03 -23.13
CA HIS A 129 11.20 -5.17 -23.34
C HIS A 129 12.50 -5.98 -23.44
N LYS A 130 12.53 -7.22 -22.93
CA LYS A 130 13.74 -8.06 -22.90
C LYS A 130 13.94 -8.92 -24.16
N THR A 131 13.02 -8.87 -25.12
CA THR A 131 13.18 -9.54 -26.42
C THR A 131 13.61 -8.53 -27.49
N PRO A 132 14.91 -8.18 -27.62
CA PRO A 132 15.42 -7.67 -28.88
C PRO A 132 15.67 -8.87 -29.80
N GLY A 133 14.96 -8.96 -30.92
CA GLY A 133 15.36 -9.78 -32.07
C GLY A 133 15.47 -11.28 -31.84
N GLY A 134 14.33 -11.97 -31.88
CA GLY A 134 14.26 -13.41 -32.17
C GLY A 134 13.41 -13.65 -33.41
N GLN A 135 13.68 -12.91 -34.48
CA GLN A 135 13.26 -13.24 -35.84
C GLN A 135 14.49 -13.71 -36.58
N LEU A 136 14.51 -14.98 -36.98
CA LEU A 136 15.30 -15.68 -38.02
C LEU A 136 14.89 -17.16 -37.80
N GLU A 137 14.31 -17.94 -38.71
CA GLU A 137 14.11 -17.90 -40.16
C GLU A 137 12.90 -18.79 -40.49
N TYR A 138 12.15 -18.44 -41.54
CA TYR A 138 11.41 -19.45 -42.34
C TYR A 138 12.44 -20.15 -43.24
N PRO A 139 12.29 -21.45 -43.47
CA PRO A 139 11.55 -21.86 -44.68
C PRO A 139 10.33 -22.74 -44.38
#